data_AF-A0A812U8W6-F1
#
_entry.id   AF-A0A812U8W6-F1
#
_cell.length_a   1.000
_cell.length_b   1.000
_cell.length_c   1.000
_cell.angle_alpha   90.00
_cell.angle_beta   90.00
_cell.angle_gamma   90.00
#
_symmetry.space_group_name_H-M   'P 1'
#
loop_
_entity.id
_entity.type
_entity.pdbx_description
1 polymer ?
#
loop_
_entity_poly.entity_id
_entity_poly.type
_entity_poly.pdbx_seq_one_letter_code
_entity_poly.pdbx_strand_id
1 'polypeptide(L)'
;MDPCQHEQHEAHKEYAALCQLPGLEATLQSLGVEANAFSCSTQPSAARMAITCCRVLRQALPQVMHEAGEPSETRRLLTSFSERYEQLLEEHMGLQRKCRDLTSKNVKFEALAQQAEAWQSAHQAAIARIEELSSENADLKEQAKLLKQQGIDPKERLHLQQRLIQKDAELQASMHAMRKLEEVMEEQNALVEQNASLKRELRELLTRAEEARESPKVTSVAPETNNNFNQLSDLSARCHAAETELKETSAALEFLLREKGRRLEDEEFLVDRRLVASMLSLYHEHLASGQRALAEQILAQALSILGVPKEAQRSQRSAAQARLAEPLGDAFLDFLEKEATESGTAIHAAGEQTLTGSTLLQPVTETKHSS
;
A
#
# COMPACT_ATOMS: atom_id res chain seq x y z
N MET A 1 -22.15 25.72 10.57
CA MET A 1 -22.61 24.76 9.55
C MET A 1 -21.53 24.68 8.49
N ASP A 2 -21.17 23.48 8.07
CA ASP A 2 -20.20 23.31 6.98
C ASP A 2 -20.76 23.93 5.69
N PRO A 3 -20.02 24.78 4.98
CA PRO A 3 -20.49 25.41 3.74
C PRO A 3 -20.93 24.37 2.69
N CYS A 4 -20.26 23.22 2.67
CA CYS A 4 -20.59 22.09 1.79
C CYS A 4 -21.97 21.46 2.08
N GLN A 5 -22.45 21.51 3.33
CA GLN A 5 -23.77 20.98 3.69
C GLN A 5 -24.90 21.95 3.29
N HIS A 6 -24.62 23.26 3.31
CA HIS A 6 -25.58 24.27 2.88
C HIS A 6 -25.85 24.19 1.37
N GLU A 7 -24.79 24.10 0.57
CA GLU A 7 -24.86 23.97 -0.90
C GLU A 7 -25.58 22.68 -1.32
N GLN A 8 -25.34 21.56 -0.63
CA GLN A 8 -26.05 20.31 -0.89
C GLN A 8 -27.55 20.44 -0.62
N HIS A 9 -27.93 21.09 0.48
CA HIS A 9 -29.33 21.27 0.84
C HIS A 9 -30.07 22.18 -0.16
N GLU A 10 -29.40 23.25 -0.63
CA GLU A 10 -29.94 24.14 -1.66
C GLU A 10 -30.11 23.42 -2.99
N ALA A 11 -29.11 22.64 -3.43
CA ALA A 11 -29.20 21.82 -4.64
C ALA A 11 -30.34 20.78 -4.59
N HIS A 12 -30.57 20.15 -3.42
CA HIS A 12 -31.72 19.24 -3.25
C HIS A 12 -33.06 19.96 -3.36
N LYS A 13 -33.15 21.18 -2.81
CA LYS A 13 -34.37 21.99 -2.86
C LYS A 13 -34.68 22.45 -4.29
N GLU A 14 -33.67 22.88 -5.03
CA GLU A 14 -33.81 23.25 -6.44
C GLU A 14 -34.16 22.06 -7.32
N TYR A 15 -33.52 20.91 -7.11
CA TYR A 15 -33.85 19.67 -7.82
C TYR A 15 -35.29 19.24 -7.56
N ALA A 16 -35.76 19.30 -6.31
CA ALA A 16 -37.15 19.00 -5.97
C ALA A 16 -38.14 19.97 -6.63
N ALA A 17 -37.81 21.25 -6.70
CA ALA A 17 -38.62 22.25 -7.40
C ALA A 17 -38.70 22.00 -8.91
N LEU A 18 -37.58 21.60 -9.53
CA LEU A 18 -37.55 21.21 -10.95
C LEU A 18 -38.45 20.00 -11.21
N CYS A 19 -38.43 18.99 -10.33
CA CYS A 19 -39.28 17.80 -10.47
C CYS A 19 -40.78 18.10 -10.38
N GLN A 20 -41.16 19.22 -9.76
CA GLN A 20 -42.56 19.64 -9.61
C GLN A 20 -43.07 20.49 -10.79
N LEU A 21 -42.22 20.78 -11.79
CA LEU A 21 -42.64 21.56 -12.95
C LEU A 21 -43.71 20.81 -13.77
N PRO A 22 -44.90 21.40 -13.98
CA PRO A 22 -45.96 20.75 -14.73
C PRO A 22 -45.53 20.51 -16.18
N GLY A 23 -45.71 19.28 -16.67
CA GLY A 23 -45.33 18.86 -18.02
C GLY A 23 -43.91 18.30 -18.15
N LEU A 24 -43.04 18.50 -17.14
CA LEU A 24 -41.70 17.87 -17.13
C LEU A 24 -41.81 16.35 -17.04
N GLU A 25 -42.70 15.83 -16.20
CA GLU A 25 -42.90 14.38 -16.06
C GLU A 25 -43.40 13.73 -17.37
N ALA A 26 -44.34 14.39 -18.06
CA ALA A 26 -44.87 13.90 -19.34
C ALA A 26 -43.80 13.91 -20.44
N THR A 27 -42.98 14.96 -20.51
CA THR A 27 -41.86 15.04 -21.46
C THR A 27 -40.78 14.01 -21.15
N LEU A 28 -40.45 13.79 -19.88
CA LEU A 28 -39.51 12.74 -19.45
C LEU A 28 -40.01 11.31 -19.74
N GLN A 29 -41.31 11.05 -19.53
CA GLN A 29 -41.92 9.77 -19.88
C GLN A 29 -41.90 9.54 -21.40
N SER A 30 -42.12 10.59 -22.20
CA SER A 30 -42.00 10.50 -23.66
C SER A 30 -40.56 10.26 -24.15
N LEU A 31 -39.56 10.65 -23.34
CA LEU A 31 -38.13 10.42 -23.56
C LEU A 31 -37.66 9.03 -23.09
N GLY A 32 -38.55 8.19 -22.57
CA GLY A 32 -38.22 6.84 -22.10
C GLY A 32 -37.42 6.82 -20.80
N VAL A 33 -37.41 7.92 -20.03
CA VAL A 33 -36.81 7.94 -18.69
C VAL A 33 -37.80 7.28 -17.73
N GLU A 34 -37.39 6.17 -17.11
CA GLU A 34 -38.24 5.44 -16.16
C GLU A 34 -38.76 6.38 -15.07
N ALA A 35 -40.07 6.37 -14.82
CA ALA A 35 -40.73 7.23 -13.83
C ALA A 35 -40.12 7.08 -12.40
N ASN A 36 -39.49 5.94 -12.12
CA ASN A 36 -38.80 5.66 -10.88
C ASN A 36 -37.48 6.43 -10.69
N ALA A 37 -36.92 7.04 -11.74
CA ALA A 37 -35.68 7.82 -11.66
C ALA A 37 -35.84 9.14 -10.88
N PHE A 38 -37.07 9.64 -10.75
CA PHE A 38 -37.42 10.89 -10.08
C PHE A 38 -38.25 10.70 -8.80
N SER A 39 -38.47 9.45 -8.37
CA SER A 39 -39.10 9.12 -7.10
C SER A 39 -38.28 9.70 -5.94
N CYS A 40 -38.78 10.79 -5.34
CA CYS A 40 -38.11 11.57 -4.30
C CYS A 40 -38.06 10.88 -2.92
N SER A 41 -38.38 9.59 -2.84
CA SER A 41 -38.47 8.82 -1.58
C SER A 41 -37.12 8.57 -0.90
N THR A 42 -36.02 8.72 -1.63
CA THR A 42 -34.64 8.61 -1.12
C THR A 42 -33.84 9.80 -1.61
N GLN A 43 -33.21 10.58 -0.72
CA GLN A 43 -32.36 11.71 -1.09
C GLN A 43 -31.23 11.23 -2.04
N PRO A 44 -31.29 11.55 -3.34
CA PRO A 44 -30.29 11.10 -4.29
C PRO A 44 -29.02 11.91 -4.09
N SER A 45 -27.83 11.29 -4.06
CA SER A 45 -26.58 12.05 -3.91
C SER A 45 -26.44 13.14 -4.98
N ALA A 46 -25.72 14.24 -4.67
CA ALA A 46 -25.50 15.35 -5.61
C ALA A 46 -24.95 14.89 -6.98
N ALA A 47 -24.04 13.90 -6.97
CA ALA A 47 -23.53 13.29 -8.19
C ALA A 47 -24.62 12.60 -9.02
N ARG A 48 -25.56 11.90 -8.36
CA ARG A 48 -26.68 11.22 -9.03
C ARG A 48 -27.71 12.21 -9.58
N MET A 49 -27.99 13.30 -8.86
CA MET A 49 -28.83 14.40 -9.36
C MET A 49 -28.22 15.02 -10.62
N ALA A 50 -26.92 15.36 -10.59
CA ALA A 50 -26.22 15.95 -11.73
C ALA A 50 -26.25 15.02 -12.95
N ILE A 51 -25.96 13.72 -12.78
CA ILE A 51 -26.02 12.73 -13.87
C ILE A 51 -27.42 12.66 -14.48
N THR A 52 -28.45 12.72 -13.65
CA THR A 52 -29.85 12.63 -14.10
C THR A 52 -30.24 13.89 -14.87
N CYS A 53 -29.94 15.08 -14.35
CA CYS A 53 -30.16 16.35 -15.06
C CYS A 53 -29.42 16.40 -16.40
N CYS A 54 -28.16 15.97 -16.44
CA CYS A 54 -27.37 15.96 -17.67
C CYS A 54 -27.92 14.98 -18.70
N ARG A 55 -28.41 13.81 -18.26
CA ARG A 55 -29.05 12.83 -19.14
C ARG A 55 -30.33 13.39 -19.75
N VAL A 56 -31.18 13.99 -18.94
CA VAL A 56 -32.42 14.64 -19.37
C VAL A 56 -32.14 15.76 -20.37
N LEU A 57 -31.19 16.65 -20.05
CA LEU A 57 -30.79 17.73 -20.95
C LEU A 57 -30.31 17.18 -22.30
N ARG A 58 -29.44 16.16 -22.31
CA ARG A 58 -28.95 15.55 -23.57
C ARG A 58 -30.06 14.89 -24.40
N GLN A 59 -31.10 14.36 -23.77
CA GLN A 59 -32.21 13.71 -24.45
C GLN A 59 -33.27 14.71 -24.94
N ALA A 60 -33.52 15.78 -24.18
CA ALA A 60 -34.50 16.80 -24.50
C ALA A 60 -33.98 17.85 -25.50
N LEU A 61 -32.68 18.21 -25.45
CA LEU A 61 -32.09 19.25 -26.32
C LEU A 61 -32.36 18.99 -27.82
N PRO A 62 -32.12 17.78 -28.36
CA PRO A 62 -32.29 17.53 -29.78
C PRO A 62 -33.75 17.64 -30.24
N GLN A 63 -34.71 17.31 -29.37
CA GLN A 63 -36.15 17.37 -29.67
C GLN A 63 -36.64 18.82 -29.71
N VAL A 64 -36.26 19.62 -28.71
CA VAL A 64 -36.53 21.07 -28.70
C VAL A 64 -35.90 21.76 -29.90
N MET A 65 -34.72 21.30 -30.34
CA MET A 65 -34.06 21.81 -31.54
C MET A 65 -34.73 21.39 -32.85
N HIS A 66 -35.55 20.35 -32.89
CA HIS A 66 -36.30 19.91 -34.08
C HIS A 66 -37.69 20.56 -34.21
N GLU A 67 -38.36 20.88 -33.10
CA GLU A 67 -39.70 21.48 -33.12
C GLU A 67 -39.70 23.00 -33.42
N ALA A 68 -38.58 23.68 -33.17
CA ALA A 68 -38.41 25.10 -33.53
C ALA A 68 -38.10 25.25 -35.03
N GLY A 69 -39.14 25.29 -35.86
CA GLY A 69 -39.12 25.31 -37.33
C GLY A 69 -38.49 26.52 -38.05
N GLU A 70 -37.74 27.39 -37.37
CA GLU A 70 -36.92 28.44 -37.99
C GLU A 70 -35.59 28.60 -37.22
N PRO A 71 -34.50 29.13 -37.83
CA PRO A 71 -33.22 29.38 -37.14
C PRO A 71 -33.37 30.56 -36.17
N SER A 72 -34.14 30.34 -35.12
CA SER A 72 -34.40 31.26 -34.02
C SER A 72 -33.11 31.47 -33.23
N GLU A 73 -32.93 32.67 -32.67
CA GLU A 73 -31.81 33.00 -31.77
C GLU A 73 -31.66 31.99 -30.61
N THR A 74 -32.77 31.36 -30.20
CA THR A 74 -32.75 30.23 -29.26
C THR A 74 -31.88 29.07 -29.73
N ARG A 75 -31.89 28.73 -31.03
CA ARG A 75 -31.02 27.68 -31.58
C ARG A 75 -29.55 28.04 -31.47
N ARG A 76 -29.19 29.28 -31.81
CA ARG A 76 -27.80 29.80 -31.67
C ARG A 76 -27.35 29.79 -30.21
N LEU A 77 -28.22 30.22 -29.30
CA LEU A 77 -27.93 30.21 -27.86
C LEU A 77 -27.75 28.78 -27.35
N LEU A 78 -28.63 27.85 -27.71
CA LEU A 78 -28.52 26.44 -27.32
C LEU A 78 -27.23 25.81 -27.82
N THR A 79 -26.82 26.06 -29.07
CA THR A 79 -25.52 25.59 -29.59
C THR A 79 -24.34 26.21 -28.82
N SER A 80 -24.38 27.52 -28.55
CA SER A 80 -23.33 28.19 -27.77
C SER A 80 -23.27 27.69 -26.31
N PHE A 81 -24.41 27.32 -25.73
CA PHE A 81 -24.46 26.72 -24.40
C PHE A 81 -23.95 25.28 -24.41
N SER A 82 -24.30 24.48 -25.41
CA SER A 82 -23.81 23.11 -25.54
C SER A 82 -22.29 23.08 -25.73
N GLU A 83 -21.73 23.95 -26.59
CA GLU A 83 -20.28 24.06 -26.79
C GLU A 83 -19.55 24.45 -25.51
N ARG A 84 -20.03 25.46 -24.78
CA ARG A 84 -19.45 25.87 -23.49
C ARG A 84 -19.55 24.77 -22.44
N TYR A 85 -20.66 24.04 -22.42
CA TYR A 85 -20.84 22.92 -21.49
C TYR A 85 -19.91 21.75 -21.83
N GLU A 86 -19.74 21.42 -23.11
CA GLU A 86 -18.78 20.40 -23.55
C GLU A 86 -17.35 20.77 -23.19
N GLN A 87 -16.95 22.02 -23.44
CA GLN A 87 -15.63 22.52 -23.02
C GLN A 87 -15.43 22.42 -21.50
N LEU A 88 -16.41 22.87 -20.71
CA LEU A 88 -16.34 22.77 -19.25
C LEU A 88 -16.25 21.30 -18.78
N LEU A 89 -16.97 20.40 -19.44
CA LEU A 89 -16.92 18.98 -19.15
C LEU A 89 -15.54 18.39 -19.47
N GLU A 90 -14.93 18.77 -20.60
CA GLU A 90 -13.57 18.37 -20.97
C GLU A 90 -12.54 18.87 -19.95
N GLU A 91 -12.65 20.14 -19.53
CA GLU A 91 -11.78 20.74 -18.51
C GLU A 91 -11.92 20.01 -17.18
N HIS A 92 -13.14 19.71 -16.74
CA HIS A 92 -13.39 18.95 -15.52
C HIS A 92 -12.82 17.53 -15.60
N MET A 93 -13.01 16.83 -16.73
CA MET A 93 -12.43 15.50 -16.95
C MET A 93 -10.90 15.53 -17.03
N GLY A 94 -10.33 16.62 -17.54
CA GLY A 94 -8.89 16.90 -17.53
C GLY A 94 -8.36 17.11 -16.11
N LEU A 95 -9.05 17.92 -15.31
CA LEU A 95 -8.70 18.16 -13.92
C LEU A 95 -8.80 16.88 -13.08
N GLN A 96 -9.86 16.09 -13.25
CA GLN A 96 -10.02 14.82 -12.53
C GLN A 96 -8.90 13.82 -12.86
N ARG A 97 -8.44 13.76 -14.13
CA ARG A 97 -7.27 12.97 -14.51
C ARG A 97 -6.01 13.47 -13.81
N LYS A 98 -5.74 14.77 -13.83
CA LYS A 98 -4.60 15.37 -13.12
C LYS A 98 -4.64 15.08 -11.62
N CYS A 99 -5.79 15.15 -10.98
CA CYS A 99 -5.94 14.79 -9.57
C CYS A 99 -5.57 13.32 -9.33
N ARG A 100 -6.06 12.38 -10.15
CA ARG A 100 -5.70 10.96 -10.04
C ARG A 100 -4.20 10.73 -10.24
N ASP A 101 -3.59 11.42 -11.19
CA ASP A 101 -2.15 11.33 -11.44
C ASP A 101 -1.34 11.87 -10.26
N LEU A 102 -1.75 13.01 -9.69
CA LEU A 102 -1.14 13.59 -8.49
C LEU A 102 -1.28 12.66 -7.29
N THR A 103 -2.46 12.06 -7.07
CA THR A 103 -2.67 11.07 -6.01
C THR A 103 -1.78 9.85 -6.21
N SER A 104 -1.68 9.32 -7.44
CA SER A 104 -0.79 8.19 -7.75
C SER A 104 0.68 8.53 -7.50
N LYS A 105 1.12 9.74 -7.89
CA LYS A 105 2.48 10.22 -7.59
C LYS A 105 2.70 10.38 -6.09
N ASN A 106 1.72 10.87 -5.34
CA ASN A 106 1.83 11.06 -3.90
C ASN A 106 2.03 9.73 -3.17
N VAL A 107 1.29 8.68 -3.55
CA VAL A 107 1.50 7.32 -3.01
C VAL A 107 2.93 6.82 -3.26
N LYS A 108 3.49 7.11 -4.44
CA LYS A 108 4.90 6.76 -4.74
C LYS A 108 5.88 7.56 -3.87
N PHE A 109 5.62 8.84 -3.64
CA PHE A 109 6.45 9.67 -2.75
C PHE A 109 6.39 9.19 -1.30
N GLU A 110 5.21 8.80 -0.80
CA GLU A 110 5.07 8.20 0.52
C GLU A 110 5.85 6.89 0.64
N ALA A 111 5.78 6.01 -0.37
CA ALA A 111 6.57 4.77 -0.38
C ALA A 111 8.09 5.04 -0.36
N LEU A 112 8.56 6.02 -1.13
CA LEU A 112 9.97 6.42 -1.12
C LEU A 112 10.39 7.04 0.22
N ALA A 113 9.53 7.83 0.86
CA ALA A 113 9.79 8.39 2.18
C ALA A 113 9.91 7.29 3.24
N GLN A 114 9.00 6.31 3.23
CA GLN A 114 9.08 5.13 4.11
C GLN A 114 10.35 4.32 3.89
N GLN A 115 10.79 4.17 2.64
CA GLN A 115 12.05 3.48 2.32
C GLN A 115 13.27 4.24 2.86
N ALA A 116 13.29 5.58 2.74
CA ALA A 116 14.35 6.41 3.28
C ALA A 116 14.41 6.32 4.83
N GLU A 117 13.26 6.35 5.50
CA GLU A 117 13.17 6.17 6.96
C GLU A 117 13.67 4.78 7.39
N ALA A 118 13.32 3.73 6.65
CA ALA A 118 13.79 2.37 6.91
C ALA A 118 15.31 2.26 6.76
N TRP A 119 15.90 2.88 5.74
CA TRP A 119 17.36 2.93 5.56
C TRP A 119 18.06 3.73 6.66
N GLN A 120 17.50 4.87 7.07
CA GLN A 120 18.04 5.66 8.17
C GLN A 120 18.01 4.88 9.50
N SER A 121 16.91 4.17 9.77
CA SER A 121 16.79 3.28 10.94
C SER A 121 17.80 2.14 10.88
N ALA A 122 17.96 1.49 9.71
CA ALA A 122 18.95 0.44 9.52
C ALA A 122 20.39 0.95 9.71
N HIS A 123 20.70 2.15 9.23
CA HIS A 123 21.99 2.80 9.45
C HIS A 123 22.27 3.04 10.93
N GLN A 124 21.30 3.58 11.67
CA GLN A 124 21.42 3.79 13.13
C GLN A 124 21.61 2.47 13.89
N ALA A 125 20.87 1.42 13.51
CA ALA A 125 21.03 0.09 14.10
C ALA A 125 22.43 -0.50 13.80
N ALA A 126 22.95 -0.28 12.60
CA ALA A 126 24.30 -0.68 12.24
C ALA A 126 25.37 0.07 13.05
N ILE A 127 25.21 1.38 13.27
CA ILE A 127 26.09 2.17 14.16
C ILE A 127 26.11 1.58 15.57
N ALA A 128 24.94 1.40 16.17
CA ALA A 128 24.83 0.85 17.53
C ALA A 128 25.50 -0.53 17.63
N ARG A 129 25.35 -1.38 16.60
CA ARG A 129 25.99 -2.70 16.57
C ARG A 129 27.51 -2.62 16.45
N ILE A 130 28.04 -1.66 15.68
CA ILE A 130 29.50 -1.44 15.61
C ILE A 130 30.03 -0.95 16.95
N GLU A 131 29.33 -0.04 17.61
CA GLU A 131 29.70 0.46 18.94
C GLU A 131 29.73 -0.67 19.98
N GLU A 132 28.71 -1.53 19.99
CA GLU A 132 28.64 -2.73 20.85
C GLU A 132 29.76 -3.72 20.54
N LEU A 133 29.99 -4.05 19.25
CA LEU A 133 31.09 -4.92 18.87
C LEU A 133 32.44 -4.32 19.25
N SER A 134 32.60 -3.00 19.18
CA SER A 134 33.82 -2.29 19.54
C SER A 134 34.09 -2.35 21.05
N SER A 135 33.07 -2.16 21.89
CA SER A 135 33.20 -2.30 23.34
C SER A 135 33.47 -3.76 23.75
N GLU A 136 32.74 -4.74 23.18
CA GLU A 136 33.03 -6.17 23.38
C GLU A 136 34.49 -6.50 23.03
N ASN A 137 35.01 -5.93 21.94
CA ASN A 137 36.38 -6.16 21.50
C ASN A 137 37.41 -5.52 22.43
N ALA A 138 37.12 -4.33 22.95
CA ALA A 138 37.96 -3.65 23.94
C ALA A 138 38.07 -4.48 25.23
N ASP A 139 36.94 -4.98 25.72
CA ASP A 139 36.87 -5.84 26.91
C ASP A 139 37.63 -7.15 26.70
N LEU A 140 37.46 -7.81 25.56
CA LEU A 140 38.20 -9.03 25.22
C LEU A 140 39.71 -8.78 25.10
N LYS A 141 40.12 -7.63 24.54
CA LYS A 141 41.53 -7.23 24.48
C LYS A 141 42.11 -6.97 25.87
N GLU A 142 41.33 -6.42 26.79
CA GLU A 142 41.72 -6.22 28.19
C GLU A 142 41.84 -7.56 28.93
N GLN A 143 40.83 -8.44 28.83
CA GLN A 143 40.86 -9.78 29.40
C GLN A 143 42.06 -10.59 28.89
N ALA A 144 42.34 -10.56 27.58
CA ALA A 144 43.49 -11.23 27.00
C ALA A 144 44.83 -10.68 27.53
N LYS A 145 44.91 -9.38 27.86
CA LYS A 145 46.10 -8.79 28.50
C LYS A 145 46.23 -9.25 29.95
N LEU A 146 45.14 -9.29 30.72
CA LEU A 146 45.13 -9.77 32.11
C LEU A 146 45.57 -11.23 32.22
N LEU A 147 45.03 -12.11 31.36
CA LEU A 147 45.42 -13.52 31.34
C LEU A 147 46.89 -13.73 30.95
N LYS A 148 47.43 -12.88 30.06
CA LYS A 148 48.87 -12.88 29.72
C LYS A 148 49.74 -12.52 30.92
N GLN A 149 49.29 -11.62 31.78
CA GLN A 149 50.01 -11.19 32.98
C GLN A 149 49.93 -12.23 34.11
N GLN A 150 48.82 -12.97 34.21
CA GLN A 150 48.57 -13.93 35.28
C GLN A 150 49.11 -15.34 35.02
N GLY A 151 49.67 -15.62 33.83
CA GLY A 151 50.27 -16.92 33.51
C GLY A 151 49.28 -18.09 33.44
N ILE A 152 48.02 -17.79 33.11
CA ILE A 152 46.89 -18.75 33.09
C ILE A 152 46.97 -19.74 31.90
N ASP A 153 46.21 -20.83 32.01
CA ASP A 153 46.15 -21.98 31.10
C ASP A 153 46.22 -21.58 29.60
N PRO A 154 47.21 -22.10 28.84
CA PRO A 154 47.38 -21.78 27.42
C PRO A 154 46.15 -22.09 26.56
N LYS A 155 45.28 -23.03 26.98
CA LYS A 155 44.07 -23.39 26.23
C LYS A 155 43.00 -22.29 26.26
N GLU A 156 42.74 -21.71 27.43
CA GLU A 156 41.77 -20.60 27.56
C GLU A 156 42.25 -19.36 26.80
N ARG A 157 43.56 -19.10 26.83
CA ARG A 157 44.19 -18.04 26.06
C ARG A 157 44.02 -18.24 24.55
N LEU A 158 44.20 -19.46 24.05
CA LEU A 158 43.99 -19.79 22.63
C LEU A 158 42.53 -19.58 22.22
N HIS A 159 41.58 -20.02 23.07
CA HIS A 159 40.16 -19.84 22.81
C HIS A 159 39.76 -18.36 22.77
N LEU A 160 40.23 -17.55 23.73
CA LEU A 160 39.97 -16.11 23.73
C LEU A 160 40.63 -15.39 22.55
N GLN A 161 41.82 -15.82 22.14
CA GLN A 161 42.47 -15.27 20.95
C GLN A 161 41.69 -15.60 19.67
N GLN A 162 41.16 -16.82 19.53
CA GLN A 162 40.30 -17.19 18.41
C GLN A 162 39.00 -16.36 18.41
N ARG A 163 38.36 -16.20 19.58
CA ARG A 163 37.15 -15.39 19.72
C ARG A 163 37.40 -13.92 19.39
N LEU A 164 38.55 -13.38 19.77
CA LEU A 164 38.98 -12.02 19.46
C LEU A 164 39.19 -11.84 17.94
N ILE A 165 39.85 -12.79 17.28
CA ILE A 165 40.02 -12.77 15.80
C ILE A 165 38.66 -12.82 15.10
N GLN A 166 37.75 -13.69 15.56
CA GLN A 166 36.40 -13.78 15.01
C GLN A 166 35.66 -12.44 15.18
N LYS A 167 35.73 -11.82 16.36
CA LYS A 167 35.06 -10.54 16.64
C LYS A 167 35.67 -9.36 15.88
N ASP A 168 36.99 -9.32 15.72
CA ASP A 168 37.68 -8.35 14.86
C ASP A 168 37.24 -8.51 13.38
N ALA A 169 37.07 -9.75 12.90
CA ALA A 169 36.56 -10.00 11.55
C ALA A 169 35.09 -9.58 11.38
N GLU A 170 34.22 -9.87 12.36
CA GLU A 170 32.82 -9.40 12.39
C GLU A 170 32.73 -7.86 12.39
N LEU A 171 33.60 -7.20 13.17
CA LEU A 171 33.67 -5.74 13.22
C LEU A 171 34.15 -5.15 11.88
N GLN A 172 35.19 -5.72 11.26
CA GLN A 172 35.65 -5.28 9.94
C GLN A 172 34.59 -5.44 8.85
N ALA A 173 33.89 -6.58 8.85
CA ALA A 173 32.78 -6.82 7.92
C ALA A 173 31.66 -5.81 8.12
N SER A 174 31.29 -5.52 9.38
CA SER A 174 30.26 -4.53 9.71
C SER A 174 30.66 -3.10 9.32
N MET A 175 31.91 -2.70 9.57
CA MET A 175 32.45 -1.40 9.14
C MET A 175 32.49 -1.25 7.62
N HIS A 176 32.76 -2.33 6.88
CA HIS A 176 32.75 -2.30 5.43
C HIS A 176 31.31 -2.21 4.88
N ALA A 177 30.35 -2.92 5.49
CA ALA A 177 28.94 -2.80 5.13
C ALA A 177 28.40 -1.37 5.39
N MET A 178 28.79 -0.76 6.51
CA MET A 178 28.45 0.62 6.83
C MET A 178 28.99 1.61 5.79
N ARG A 179 30.26 1.49 5.40
CA ARG A 179 30.86 2.33 4.35
C ARG A 179 30.10 2.24 3.02
N LYS A 180 29.72 1.03 2.61
CA LYS A 180 28.89 0.85 1.41
C LYS A 180 27.52 1.52 1.54
N LEU A 181 26.94 1.52 2.74
CA LEU A 181 25.66 2.17 2.98
C LEU A 181 25.81 3.70 2.97
N GLU A 182 26.91 4.24 3.49
CA GLU A 182 27.27 5.66 3.38
C GLU A 182 27.44 6.07 1.92
N GLU A 183 28.17 5.30 1.11
CA GLU A 183 28.33 5.55 -0.33
C GLU A 183 26.96 5.64 -1.04
N VAL A 184 26.04 4.71 -0.76
CA VAL A 184 24.69 4.72 -1.35
C VAL A 184 23.87 5.95 -0.89
N MET A 185 23.99 6.35 0.39
CA MET A 185 23.33 7.57 0.88
C MET A 185 23.89 8.83 0.22
N GLU A 186 25.21 8.91 0.04
CA GLU A 186 25.87 10.02 -0.66
C GLU A 186 25.44 10.09 -2.14
N GLU A 187 25.40 8.96 -2.84
CA GLU A 187 24.88 8.87 -4.21
C GLU A 187 23.42 9.33 -4.29
N GLN A 188 22.57 8.89 -3.35
CA GLN A 188 21.18 9.32 -3.28
C GLN A 188 21.06 10.83 -3.05
N ASN A 189 21.86 11.39 -2.15
CA ASN A 189 21.88 12.83 -1.90
C ASN A 189 22.33 13.62 -3.15
N ALA A 190 23.37 13.15 -3.84
CA ALA A 190 23.84 13.75 -5.08
C ALA A 190 22.74 13.74 -6.18
N LEU A 191 22.00 12.64 -6.31
CA LEU A 191 20.85 12.55 -7.22
C LEU A 191 19.73 13.51 -6.83
N VAL A 192 19.45 13.69 -5.54
CA VAL A 192 18.46 14.66 -5.05
C VAL A 192 18.87 16.10 -5.39
N GLU A 193 20.15 16.44 -5.22
CA GLU A 193 20.70 17.76 -5.59
C GLU A 193 20.62 18.02 -7.09
N GLN A 194 20.98 17.04 -7.93
CA GLN A 194 20.85 17.13 -9.38
C GLN A 194 19.37 17.28 -9.81
N ASN A 195 18.46 16.57 -9.16
CA ASN A 195 17.03 16.72 -9.43
C ASN A 195 16.54 18.14 -9.06
N ALA A 196 17.04 18.69 -7.95
CA ALA A 196 16.74 20.05 -7.54
C ALA A 196 17.31 21.11 -8.50
N SER A 197 18.50 20.89 -9.09
CA SER A 197 19.07 21.80 -10.11
C SER A 197 18.30 21.74 -11.42
N LEU A 198 17.98 20.55 -11.93
CA LEU A 198 17.17 20.38 -13.15
C LEU A 198 15.78 21.00 -13.00
N LYS A 199 15.15 20.88 -11.82
CA LYS A 199 13.88 21.56 -11.52
C LYS A 199 13.99 23.09 -11.47
N ARG A 200 15.17 23.64 -11.15
CA ARG A 200 15.41 25.09 -11.22
C ARG A 200 15.61 25.53 -12.66
N GLU A 201 16.45 24.84 -13.42
CA GLU A 201 16.68 25.10 -14.84
C GLU A 201 15.37 25.03 -15.65
N LEU A 202 14.54 24.02 -15.40
CA LEU A 202 13.24 23.89 -16.06
C LEU A 202 12.32 25.07 -15.75
N ARG A 203 12.31 25.55 -14.49
CA ARG A 203 11.56 26.75 -14.11
C ARG A 203 12.09 28.00 -14.81
N GLU A 204 13.41 28.19 -14.86
CA GLU A 204 14.04 29.31 -15.56
C GLU A 204 13.76 29.30 -17.06
N LEU A 205 13.75 28.12 -17.69
CA LEU A 205 13.41 27.99 -19.11
C LEU A 205 11.92 28.26 -19.36
N LEU A 206 11.03 27.82 -18.48
CA LEU A 206 9.61 28.13 -18.56
C LEU A 206 9.37 29.64 -18.43
N THR A 207 9.99 30.31 -17.45
CA THR A 207 9.86 31.77 -17.30
C THR A 207 10.41 32.52 -18.51
N ARG A 208 11.57 32.11 -19.05
CA ARG A 208 12.10 32.70 -20.30
C ARG A 208 11.19 32.48 -21.51
N ALA A 209 10.55 31.32 -21.61
CA ALA A 209 9.60 31.03 -22.68
C ALA A 209 8.31 31.85 -22.56
N GLU A 210 7.85 32.12 -21.34
CA GLU A 210 6.74 33.04 -21.05
C GLU A 210 7.12 34.49 -21.37
N GLU A 211 8.29 34.96 -20.94
CA GLU A 211 8.82 36.30 -21.27
C GLU A 211 8.96 36.51 -22.79
N ALA A 212 9.42 35.49 -23.53
CA ALA A 212 9.49 35.52 -24.98
C ALA A 212 8.10 35.57 -25.65
N ARG A 213 7.07 34.99 -25.02
CA ARG A 213 5.67 35.07 -25.47
C ARG A 213 5.02 36.42 -25.18
N GLU A 214 5.38 37.05 -24.07
CA GLU A 214 4.82 38.35 -23.65
C GLU A 214 5.51 39.55 -24.32
N SER A 215 6.70 39.35 -24.92
CA SER A 215 7.32 40.39 -25.74
C SER A 215 6.51 40.67 -27.02
N PRO A 216 5.99 41.90 -27.23
CA PRO A 216 5.13 42.19 -28.37
C PRO A 216 5.93 42.16 -29.67
N LYS A 217 5.35 41.49 -30.69
CA LYS A 217 5.79 41.53 -32.09
C LYS A 217 6.02 42.97 -32.55
N VAL A 218 7.27 43.42 -32.51
CA VAL A 218 7.74 44.54 -33.33
C VAL A 218 8.12 43.96 -34.68
N THR A 219 7.28 44.25 -35.68
CA THR A 219 7.53 44.05 -37.10
C THR A 219 8.89 44.59 -37.50
N SER A 220 9.82 43.70 -37.84
CA SER A 220 10.59 43.80 -39.09
C SER A 220 11.11 42.42 -39.49
N VAL A 221 11.05 42.14 -40.77
CA VAL A 221 11.50 40.90 -41.42
C VAL A 221 12.99 40.70 -41.13
N ALA A 222 13.31 39.67 -40.34
CA ALA A 222 14.66 39.14 -40.22
C ALA A 222 14.61 37.60 -40.37
N PRO A 223 15.49 36.99 -41.21
CA PRO A 223 15.53 35.54 -41.44
C PRO A 223 15.99 34.72 -40.22
N GLU A 224 16.24 35.36 -39.08
CA GLU A 224 16.71 34.71 -37.84
C GLU A 224 15.59 34.00 -37.06
N THR A 225 14.33 34.36 -37.27
CA THR A 225 13.20 33.68 -36.61
C THR A 225 12.96 32.25 -37.11
N ASN A 226 13.30 31.97 -38.38
CA ASN A 226 13.31 30.60 -38.91
C ASN A 226 14.43 29.76 -38.30
N ASN A 227 15.59 30.34 -38.00
CA ASN A 227 16.65 29.63 -37.29
C ASN A 227 16.23 29.28 -35.86
N ASN A 228 15.56 30.19 -35.15
CA ASN A 228 15.07 29.93 -33.79
C ASN A 228 13.93 28.89 -33.78
N PHE A 229 13.03 28.91 -34.77
CA PHE A 229 11.99 27.89 -34.91
C PHE A 229 12.56 26.52 -35.25
N ASN A 230 13.54 26.46 -36.17
CA ASN A 230 14.23 25.21 -36.49
C ASN A 230 15.01 24.67 -35.28
N GLN A 231 15.68 25.54 -34.52
CA GLN A 231 16.36 25.18 -33.27
C GLN A 231 15.39 24.69 -32.19
N LEU A 232 14.22 25.32 -32.05
CA LEU A 232 13.17 24.85 -31.14
C LEU A 232 12.61 23.49 -31.56
N SER A 233 12.42 23.26 -32.87
CA SER A 233 11.98 21.96 -33.38
C SER A 233 13.04 20.88 -33.19
N ASP A 234 14.32 21.22 -33.37
CA ASP A 234 15.45 20.31 -33.20
C ASP A 234 15.66 19.98 -31.71
N LEU A 235 15.56 20.97 -30.81
CA LEU A 235 15.56 20.76 -29.37
C LEU A 235 14.35 19.93 -28.93
N SER A 236 13.16 20.19 -29.47
CA SER A 236 11.97 19.40 -29.19
C SER A 236 12.13 17.95 -29.65
N ALA A 237 12.69 17.71 -30.84
CA ALA A 237 12.99 16.38 -31.34
C ALA A 237 14.02 15.65 -30.45
N ARG A 238 15.07 16.36 -30.01
CA ARG A 238 16.08 15.83 -29.08
C ARG A 238 15.50 15.52 -27.71
N CYS A 239 14.62 16.37 -27.17
CA CYS A 239 13.89 16.10 -25.93
C CYS A 239 13.00 14.87 -26.08
N HIS A 240 12.29 14.73 -27.20
CA HIS A 240 11.45 13.56 -27.43
C HIS A 240 12.27 12.28 -27.58
N ALA A 241 13.41 12.33 -28.27
CA ALA A 241 14.35 11.22 -28.37
C ALA A 241 14.89 10.82 -26.98
N ALA A 242 15.28 11.79 -26.15
CA ALA A 242 15.72 11.54 -24.79
C ALA A 242 14.59 10.97 -23.90
N GLU A 243 13.35 11.44 -24.08
CA GLU A 243 12.17 10.88 -23.39
C GLU A 243 11.89 9.44 -23.81
N THR A 244 12.08 9.10 -25.10
CA THR A 244 11.94 7.72 -25.58
C THR A 244 13.06 6.83 -25.04
N GLU A 245 14.31 7.27 -25.07
CA GLU A 245 15.43 6.53 -24.47
C GLU A 245 15.24 6.35 -22.96
N LEU A 246 14.72 7.36 -22.26
CA LEU A 246 14.42 7.26 -20.83
C LEU A 246 13.29 6.25 -20.57
N LYS A 247 12.25 6.21 -21.42
CA LYS A 247 11.18 5.21 -21.34
C LYS A 247 11.70 3.80 -21.63
N GLU A 248 12.60 3.63 -22.60
CA GLU A 248 13.20 2.35 -22.93
C GLU A 248 14.14 1.84 -21.84
N THR A 249 15.01 2.72 -21.32
CA THR A 249 15.93 2.39 -20.20
C THR A 249 15.18 2.11 -18.90
N SER A 250 14.14 2.89 -18.58
CA SER A 250 13.30 2.61 -17.41
C SER A 250 12.54 1.29 -17.55
N ALA A 251 12.01 0.97 -18.73
CA ALA A 251 11.40 -0.34 -18.99
C ALA A 251 12.42 -1.49 -18.88
N ALA A 252 13.65 -1.31 -19.40
CA ALA A 252 14.72 -2.29 -19.27
C ALA A 252 15.16 -2.49 -17.81
N LEU A 253 15.24 -1.41 -17.02
CA LEU A 253 15.53 -1.48 -15.59
C LEU A 253 14.40 -2.17 -14.82
N GLU A 254 13.14 -1.87 -15.10
CA GLU A 254 12.01 -2.58 -14.50
C GLU A 254 12.04 -4.08 -14.82
N PHE A 255 12.39 -4.45 -16.05
CA PHE A 255 12.56 -5.84 -16.45
C PHE A 255 13.69 -6.52 -15.65
N LEU A 256 14.87 -5.89 -15.57
CA LEU A 256 16.00 -6.41 -14.78
C LEU A 256 15.70 -6.50 -13.29
N LEU A 257 14.97 -5.54 -12.73
CA LEU A 257 14.54 -5.58 -11.33
C LEU A 257 13.53 -6.70 -11.08
N ARG A 258 12.58 -6.92 -11.99
CA ARG A 258 11.65 -8.07 -11.92
C ARG A 258 12.41 -9.40 -12.05
N GLU A 259 13.38 -9.49 -12.96
CA GLU A 259 14.16 -10.71 -13.13
C GLU A 259 15.09 -10.97 -11.94
N LYS A 260 15.72 -9.93 -11.37
CA LYS A 260 16.48 -10.04 -10.12
C LYS A 260 15.56 -10.43 -8.96
N GLY A 261 14.35 -9.87 -8.89
CA GLY A 261 13.33 -10.28 -7.91
C GLY A 261 13.00 -11.76 -8.02
N ARG A 262 12.73 -12.25 -9.24
CA ARG A 262 12.53 -13.69 -9.50
C ARG A 262 13.75 -14.52 -9.11
N ARG A 263 14.96 -14.08 -9.44
CA ARG A 263 16.18 -14.80 -9.06
C ARG A 263 16.40 -14.82 -7.56
N LEU A 264 16.09 -13.73 -6.85
CA LEU A 264 16.16 -13.70 -5.39
C LEU A 264 15.09 -14.57 -4.76
N GLU A 265 13.88 -14.63 -5.32
CA GLU A 265 12.87 -15.61 -4.91
C GLU A 265 13.38 -17.04 -5.17
N ASP A 266 13.91 -17.33 -6.36
CA ASP A 266 14.48 -18.64 -6.72
C ASP A 266 15.69 -19.00 -5.84
N GLU A 267 16.53 -18.03 -5.46
CA GLU A 267 17.72 -18.18 -4.60
C GLU A 267 17.37 -18.23 -3.10
N GLU A 268 16.33 -17.54 -2.63
CA GLU A 268 15.79 -17.68 -1.28
C GLU A 268 15.23 -19.10 -1.05
N PHE A 269 14.85 -19.80 -2.13
CA PHE A 269 14.46 -21.21 -2.10
C PHE A 269 15.58 -22.20 -2.47
N LEU A 270 16.83 -21.77 -2.62
CA LEU A 270 18.00 -22.66 -2.81
C LEU A 270 18.48 -23.32 -1.50
N VAL A 271 17.59 -23.44 -0.52
CA VAL A 271 17.74 -24.50 0.48
C VAL A 271 17.63 -25.83 -0.25
N ASP A 272 18.72 -26.59 -0.32
CA ASP A 272 18.73 -27.89 -0.99
C ASP A 272 17.62 -28.77 -0.41
N ARG A 273 16.53 -28.93 -1.18
CA ARG A 273 15.35 -29.70 -0.77
C ARG A 273 15.73 -31.15 -0.45
N ARG A 274 16.78 -31.68 -1.07
CA ARG A 274 17.28 -33.03 -0.79
C ARG A 274 17.96 -33.09 0.57
N LEU A 275 18.70 -32.05 0.94
CA LEU A 275 19.31 -31.92 2.26
C LEU A 275 18.23 -31.83 3.36
N VAL A 276 17.24 -30.95 3.20
CA VAL A 276 16.17 -30.80 4.18
C VAL A 276 15.33 -32.07 4.29
N ALA A 277 14.98 -32.70 3.16
CA ALA A 277 14.26 -33.98 3.17
C ALA A 277 15.07 -35.10 3.86
N SER A 278 16.38 -35.17 3.63
CA SER A 278 17.28 -36.11 4.31
C SER A 278 17.30 -35.87 5.82
N MET A 279 17.39 -34.61 6.25
CA MET A 279 17.37 -34.25 7.67
C MET A 279 16.02 -34.53 8.34
N LEU A 280 14.90 -34.31 7.65
CA LEU A 280 13.58 -34.65 8.17
C LEU A 280 13.36 -36.18 8.23
N SER A 281 13.94 -36.92 7.29
CA SER A 281 13.96 -38.40 7.34
C SER A 281 14.74 -38.88 8.57
N LEU A 282 15.95 -38.35 8.78
CA LEU A 282 16.77 -38.65 9.96
C LEU A 282 16.05 -38.29 11.26
N TYR A 283 15.36 -37.14 11.30
CA TYR A 283 14.53 -36.76 12.44
C TYR A 283 13.48 -37.85 12.78
N HIS A 284 12.77 -38.36 11.77
CA HIS A 284 11.79 -39.43 11.99
C HIS A 284 12.43 -40.76 12.42
N GLU A 285 13.59 -41.12 11.89
CA GLU A 285 14.35 -42.30 12.32
C GLU A 285 14.81 -42.21 13.78
N HIS A 286 15.27 -41.03 14.22
CA HIS A 286 15.66 -40.79 15.61
C HIS A 286 14.46 -40.72 16.56
N LEU A 287 13.30 -40.25 16.10
CA LEU A 287 12.05 -40.35 16.86
C LEU A 287 11.62 -41.81 17.04
N ALA A 288 11.65 -42.61 15.96
CA ALA A 288 11.26 -44.02 16.01
C ALA A 288 12.18 -44.87 16.90
N SER A 289 13.47 -44.53 16.97
CA SER A 289 14.45 -45.17 17.86
C SER A 289 14.45 -44.65 19.30
N GLY A 290 13.55 -43.70 19.65
CA GLY A 290 13.43 -43.15 21.00
C GLY A 290 14.49 -42.11 21.37
N GLN A 291 15.36 -41.71 20.44
CA GLN A 291 16.43 -40.74 20.64
C GLN A 291 15.93 -39.29 20.49
N ARG A 292 14.99 -38.88 21.36
CA ARG A 292 14.31 -37.58 21.26
C ARG A 292 15.26 -36.37 21.24
N ALA A 293 16.29 -36.37 22.09
CA ALA A 293 17.24 -35.26 22.15
C ALA A 293 18.01 -35.07 20.81
N LEU A 294 18.34 -36.16 20.14
CA LEU A 294 19.09 -36.15 18.88
C LEU A 294 18.17 -35.80 17.71
N ALA A 295 16.93 -36.30 17.72
CA ALA A 295 15.89 -35.87 16.81
C ALA A 295 15.65 -34.34 16.90
N GLU A 296 15.48 -33.81 18.11
CA GLU A 296 15.29 -32.36 18.32
C GLU A 296 16.47 -31.51 17.84
N GLN A 297 17.70 -32.02 17.96
CA GLN A 297 18.89 -31.36 17.45
C GLN A 297 18.89 -31.30 15.91
N ILE A 298 18.54 -32.40 15.25
CA ILE A 298 18.43 -32.47 13.78
C ILE A 298 17.30 -31.56 13.28
N LEU A 299 16.16 -31.54 13.96
CA LEU A 299 15.05 -30.64 13.62
C LEU A 299 15.45 -29.16 13.78
N ALA A 300 16.15 -28.81 14.86
CA ALA A 300 16.64 -27.44 15.07
C ALA A 300 17.61 -27.02 13.96
N GLN A 301 18.47 -27.94 13.53
CA GLN A 301 19.41 -27.72 12.45
C GLN A 301 18.67 -27.57 11.10
N ALA A 302 17.64 -28.37 10.84
CA ALA A 302 16.81 -28.27 9.62
C ALA A 302 16.12 -26.91 9.55
N LEU A 303 15.51 -26.49 10.66
CA LEU A 303 14.84 -25.19 10.78
C LEU A 303 15.82 -24.01 10.68
N SER A 304 17.06 -24.18 11.15
CA SER A 304 18.10 -23.15 10.99
C SER A 304 18.54 -22.97 9.53
N ILE A 305 18.60 -24.08 8.77
CA ILE A 305 18.92 -24.07 7.33
C ILE A 305 17.76 -23.43 6.54
N LEU A 306 16.52 -23.61 7.00
CA LEU A 306 15.32 -22.97 6.45
C LEU A 306 15.17 -21.48 6.85
N GLY A 307 16.16 -20.91 7.54
CA GLY A 307 16.14 -19.49 7.91
C GLY A 307 15.17 -19.13 9.05
N VAL A 308 14.64 -20.11 9.80
CA VAL A 308 13.74 -19.84 10.93
C VAL A 308 14.56 -19.24 12.09
N PRO A 309 14.28 -18.00 12.54
CA PRO A 309 15.02 -17.36 13.61
C PRO A 309 14.92 -18.15 14.92
N LYS A 310 16.00 -18.17 15.70
CA LYS A 310 16.12 -18.99 16.92
C LYS A 310 15.09 -18.60 18.00
N GLU A 311 14.62 -17.36 17.98
CA GLU A 311 13.56 -16.84 18.83
C GLU A 311 12.20 -17.49 18.51
N ALA A 312 11.88 -17.67 17.23
CA ALA A 312 10.66 -18.35 16.79
C ALA A 312 10.71 -19.85 17.11
N GLN A 313 11.89 -20.49 17.03
CA GLN A 313 12.07 -21.88 17.43
C GLN A 313 11.85 -22.09 18.95
N ARG A 314 12.32 -21.16 19.78
CA ARG A 314 12.07 -21.20 21.23
C ARG A 314 10.60 -20.98 21.57
N SER A 315 9.92 -20.07 20.87
CA SER A 315 8.48 -19.80 21.02
C SER A 315 7.61 -20.99 20.59
N GLN A 316 7.98 -21.70 19.52
CA GLN A 316 7.30 -22.94 19.12
C GLN A 316 7.51 -24.07 20.12
N ARG A 317 8.71 -24.20 20.71
CA ARG A 317 8.98 -25.20 21.76
C ARG A 317 8.20 -24.91 23.04
N SER A 318 8.13 -23.65 23.47
CA SER A 318 7.30 -23.28 24.62
C SER A 318 5.82 -23.44 24.32
N ALA A 319 5.35 -23.17 23.10
CA ALA A 319 3.97 -23.42 22.70
C ALA A 319 3.63 -24.92 22.59
N ALA A 320 4.54 -25.75 22.10
CA ALA A 320 4.37 -27.20 22.02
C ALA A 320 4.45 -27.87 23.40
N GLN A 321 5.32 -27.39 24.30
CA GLN A 321 5.35 -27.82 25.70
C GLN A 321 4.16 -27.29 26.50
N ALA A 322 3.67 -26.08 26.24
CA ALA A 322 2.46 -25.54 26.85
C ALA A 322 1.19 -26.30 26.42
N ARG A 323 1.19 -26.92 25.23
CA ARG A 323 0.13 -27.85 24.80
C ARG A 323 0.19 -29.21 25.49
N LEU A 324 1.31 -29.57 26.13
CA LEU A 324 1.46 -30.78 26.93
C LEU A 324 1.14 -30.55 28.42
N ALA A 325 0.92 -29.30 28.85
CA ALA A 325 0.38 -28.98 30.16
C ALA A 325 -1.15 -28.85 30.07
N GLU A 326 -1.86 -29.98 30.03
CA GLU A 326 -2.83 -30.57 31.00
C GLU A 326 -3.90 -29.84 31.88
N PRO A 327 -4.30 -28.56 31.77
CA PRO A 327 -5.61 -28.17 32.35
C PRO A 327 -6.69 -27.77 31.34
N LEU A 328 -6.33 -27.29 30.14
CA LEU A 328 -7.34 -26.83 29.18
C LEU A 328 -7.79 -27.94 28.21
N GLY A 329 -6.90 -28.89 27.90
CA GLY A 329 -7.21 -30.05 27.06
C GLY A 329 -8.22 -30.99 27.74
N ASP A 330 -8.01 -31.28 29.03
CA ASP A 330 -8.90 -32.13 29.81
C ASP A 330 -10.26 -31.47 30.05
N ALA A 331 -10.28 -30.16 30.32
CA ALA A 331 -11.53 -29.40 30.44
C ALA A 331 -12.33 -29.36 29.11
N PHE A 332 -11.65 -29.39 27.96
CA PHE A 332 -12.29 -29.42 26.65
C PHE A 332 -12.80 -30.83 26.29
N LEU A 333 -12.07 -31.87 26.67
CA LEU A 333 -12.54 -33.26 26.55
C LEU A 333 -13.75 -33.52 27.45
N ASP A 334 -13.73 -33.05 28.70
CA ASP A 334 -14.88 -33.10 29.62
C ASP A 334 -16.10 -32.33 29.07
N PHE A 335 -15.86 -31.19 28.42
CA PHE A 335 -16.92 -30.42 27.77
C PHE A 335 -17.53 -31.18 26.59
N LEU A 336 -16.71 -31.77 25.72
CA LEU A 336 -17.18 -32.57 24.58
C LEU A 336 -17.91 -33.84 25.04
N GLU A 337 -17.48 -34.47 26.14
CA GLU A 337 -18.14 -35.64 26.69
C GLU A 337 -19.50 -35.30 27.35
N LYS A 338 -19.60 -34.13 27.99
CA LYS A 338 -20.88 -33.58 28.46
C LYS A 338 -21.82 -33.22 27.31
N GLU A 339 -21.32 -32.58 26.26
CA GLU A 339 -22.14 -32.18 25.11
C GLU A 339 -22.63 -33.40 24.31
N ALA A 340 -21.81 -34.45 24.19
CA ALA A 340 -22.18 -35.72 23.57
C ALA A 340 -23.24 -36.49 24.37
N THR A 341 -23.21 -36.40 25.70
CA THR A 341 -24.19 -37.08 26.58
C THR A 341 -25.49 -36.27 26.76
N GLU A 342 -25.43 -34.94 26.78
CA GLU A 342 -26.61 -34.05 26.78
C GLU A 342 -27.37 -34.14 25.45
N SER A 343 -26.67 -34.26 24.32
CA SER A 343 -27.30 -34.45 23.00
C SER A 343 -28.02 -35.80 22.87
N GLY A 344 -27.56 -36.83 23.59
CA GLY A 344 -28.20 -38.16 23.61
C GLY A 344 -29.47 -38.22 24.47
N THR A 345 -29.55 -37.40 25.51
CA THR A 345 -30.71 -37.38 26.43
C THR A 345 -31.82 -36.42 25.97
N ALA A 346 -31.48 -35.35 25.26
CA ALA A 346 -32.45 -34.41 24.68
C ALA A 346 -33.31 -35.04 23.56
N ILE A 347 -32.80 -36.04 22.83
CA ILE A 347 -33.55 -36.72 21.76
C ILE A 347 -34.55 -37.74 22.32
N HIS A 348 -34.31 -38.26 23.53
CA HIS A 348 -35.27 -39.17 24.20
C HIS A 348 -36.37 -38.44 25.00
N ALA A 349 -36.12 -37.21 25.47
CA ALA A 349 -37.10 -36.45 26.24
C ALA A 349 -38.15 -35.70 25.38
N ALA A 350 -37.89 -35.48 24.09
CA ALA A 350 -38.82 -34.77 23.19
C ALA A 350 -39.88 -35.67 22.52
N GLY A 351 -39.87 -36.98 22.78
CA GLY A 351 -40.80 -37.96 22.22
C GLY A 351 -42.05 -38.24 23.05
N GLU A 352 -42.11 -37.82 24.32
CA GLU A 352 -43.21 -38.11 25.22
C GLU A 352 -43.58 -36.88 26.06
N GLN A 353 -44.34 -35.95 25.48
CA GLN A 353 -45.42 -35.22 26.16
C GLN A 353 -46.16 -34.28 25.21
N THR A 354 -47.10 -34.91 24.51
CA THR A 354 -48.47 -34.43 24.30
C THR A 354 -49.00 -33.37 25.29
N LEU A 355 -49.76 -32.44 24.70
CA LEU A 355 -51.08 -31.95 25.14
C LEU A 355 -51.18 -30.93 26.30
N THR A 356 -51.99 -29.90 26.01
CA THR A 356 -52.54 -28.83 26.88
C THR A 356 -51.55 -27.71 27.18
N GLY A 357 -51.84 -26.41 27.03
CA GLY A 357 -53.10 -25.70 26.97
C GLY A 357 -52.99 -24.49 27.92
N SER A 358 -53.42 -23.31 27.44
CA SER A 358 -53.73 -22.10 28.23
C SER A 358 -52.61 -21.17 28.76
N THR A 359 -52.58 -20.00 28.14
CA THR A 359 -52.84 -18.67 28.73
C THR A 359 -52.27 -18.32 30.12
N LEU A 360 -51.40 -17.31 30.20
CA LEU A 360 -51.45 -16.14 31.11
C LEU A 360 -50.20 -15.27 30.87
N LEU A 361 -50.33 -14.04 30.34
CA LEU A 361 -50.41 -12.77 31.08
C LEU A 361 -49.19 -12.41 31.96
N GLN A 362 -48.61 -11.27 31.56
CA GLN A 362 -48.08 -10.17 32.38
C GLN A 362 -46.55 -9.99 32.59
N PRO A 363 -46.15 -8.71 32.79
CA PRO A 363 -44.82 -8.18 32.50
C PRO A 363 -44.14 -7.58 33.76
N VAL A 364 -42.99 -6.92 33.54
CA VAL A 364 -42.37 -5.91 34.43
C VAL A 364 -41.93 -6.41 35.81
N THR A 365 -40.62 -6.37 36.07
CA THR A 365 -40.08 -5.52 37.15
C THR A 365 -38.61 -5.22 36.93
N GLU A 366 -38.32 -3.92 36.92
CA GLU A 366 -37.07 -3.30 37.33
C GLU A 366 -36.58 -3.86 38.67
N THR A 367 -35.26 -3.96 38.84
CA THR A 367 -34.64 -3.66 40.14
C THR A 367 -33.31 -2.95 39.96
N LYS A 368 -33.32 -1.72 40.48
CA LYS A 368 -32.20 -0.85 40.80
C LYS A 368 -31.20 -1.48 41.77
N HIS A 369 -29.96 -0.99 41.64
CA HIS A 369 -28.98 -0.65 42.68
C HIS A 369 -29.20 -1.05 44.14
N SER A 370 -28.15 -1.67 44.70
CA SER A 370 -27.44 -1.38 45.96
C SER A 370 -26.67 -2.67 46.29
N SER A 371 -25.37 -2.73 46.56
CA SER A 371 -24.37 -1.76 47.01
C SER A 371 -22.98 -2.26 46.62
#